data_AF-A0A062BLT1-F1
#
_entry.id   AF-A0A062BLT1-F1
#
_cell.length_a   1.000
_cell.length_b   1.000
_cell.length_c   1.000
_cell.angle_alpha   90.00
_cell.angle_beta   90.00
_cell.angle_gamma   90.00
#
_symmetry.space_group_name_H-M   'P 1'
#
loop_
_entity.id
_entity.type
_entity.pdbx_description
1 polymer ?
#
loop_
_entity_poly.entity_id
_entity_poly.type
_entity_poly.pdbx_seq_one_letter_code
_entity_poly.pdbx_strand_id
1 'polypeptide(L)'
;MTVLTCFKAYDIRGKLGTELNEEIAYKIGRAYGQIYQPQTVVVGCDIRLSSESLKQATIRGLNDAGVNVLDLGMTGTEEVYFGAFHLNVQGGIEITASHNPMDYNGMKLVRENARPISADTGLKDIQALAESENFTQIQKPGTTQSYNILPEFVEHLMNYIEPGKIRLLKLVVNAGNGAAGHVIDAIETKFRTLDIPVEFIKIHHEANGHFPNGIPNPILVENRDVTRQAVLQHQADLGIAWDGDFDRCFLFDEKGQFIEGYYIVGLLAQAFLIKQSGEKIVHDPRLVWNTLDIVEQYHGVAVQ
;
A
#
# COMPACT_ATOMS: atom_id res chain seq x y z
N MET A 1 8.85 30.92 -10.27
CA MET A 1 8.24 29.64 -9.88
C MET A 1 9.30 28.56 -10.04
N THR A 2 9.59 27.84 -8.97
CA THR A 2 10.50 26.69 -9.01
C THR A 2 9.69 25.48 -9.47
N VAL A 3 10.12 24.81 -10.55
CA VAL A 3 9.43 23.63 -11.07
C VAL A 3 9.68 22.45 -10.13
N LEU A 4 8.61 21.78 -9.69
CA LEU A 4 8.67 20.58 -8.85
C LEU A 4 8.80 19.33 -9.75
N THR A 5 9.95 18.65 -9.69
CA THR A 5 10.23 17.48 -10.54
C THR A 5 9.72 16.15 -9.96
N CYS A 6 9.18 16.16 -8.74
CA CYS A 6 8.76 14.96 -8.03
C CYS A 6 7.39 14.42 -8.47
N PHE A 7 6.58 15.16 -9.23
CA PHE A 7 5.30 14.68 -9.75
C PHE A 7 5.51 13.73 -10.93
N LYS A 8 5.03 12.49 -10.80
CA LYS A 8 5.11 11.43 -11.83
C LYS A 8 3.72 11.12 -12.39
N ALA A 9 3.60 10.03 -13.15
CA ALA A 9 2.35 9.65 -13.82
C ALA A 9 1.23 9.28 -12.83
N TYR A 10 1.56 8.57 -11.74
CA TYR A 10 0.58 7.98 -10.82
C TYR A 10 0.75 8.42 -9.37
N ASP A 11 1.88 9.03 -9.04
CA ASP A 11 2.26 9.39 -7.68
C ASP A 11 3.29 10.52 -7.67
N ILE A 12 3.71 10.90 -6.46
CA ILE A 12 4.82 11.82 -6.22
C ILE A 12 6.01 10.99 -5.75
N ARG A 13 7.17 11.15 -6.40
CA ARG A 13 8.43 10.49 -6.02
C ARG A 13 9.61 11.43 -6.28
N GLY A 14 10.45 11.61 -5.28
CA GLY A 14 11.62 12.48 -5.41
C GLY A 14 12.75 12.12 -4.46
N LYS A 15 13.97 12.49 -4.85
CA LYS A 15 15.14 12.47 -4.00
C LYS A 15 15.00 13.49 -2.87
N LEU A 16 15.30 13.04 -1.65
CA LEU A 16 15.19 13.84 -0.43
C LEU A 16 16.16 15.03 -0.46
N GLY A 17 15.69 16.17 0.07
CA GLY A 17 16.43 17.42 0.15
C GLY A 17 16.35 18.25 -1.13
N THR A 18 16.46 17.63 -2.31
CA THR A 18 16.50 18.33 -3.60
C THR A 18 15.16 18.35 -4.34
N GLU A 19 14.44 17.23 -4.38
CA GLU A 19 13.19 17.10 -5.15
C GLU A 19 11.96 16.93 -4.24
N LEU A 20 12.17 16.40 -3.03
CA LEU A 20 11.16 16.26 -2.00
C LEU A 20 11.75 16.61 -0.63
N ASN A 21 11.06 17.46 0.12
CA ASN A 21 11.40 17.85 1.49
C ASN A 21 10.11 18.29 2.20
N GLU A 22 10.20 18.65 3.48
CA GLU A 22 9.04 19.06 4.28
C GLU A 22 8.32 20.30 3.73
N GLU A 23 9.04 21.25 3.13
CA GLU A 23 8.42 22.44 2.53
C GLU A 23 7.56 22.04 1.31
N ILE A 24 8.09 21.18 0.45
CA ILE A 24 7.37 20.65 -0.71
C ILE A 24 6.17 19.79 -0.25
N ALA A 25 6.37 18.94 0.75
CA ALA A 25 5.30 18.11 1.34
C ALA A 25 4.15 18.98 1.90
N TYR A 26 4.50 20.06 2.60
CA TYR A 26 3.54 21.06 3.05
C TYR A 26 2.76 21.69 1.89
N LYS A 27 3.44 22.13 0.83
CA LYS A 27 2.80 22.72 -0.35
C LYS A 27 1.87 21.73 -1.05
N ILE A 28 2.23 20.45 -1.11
CA ILE A 28 1.37 19.39 -1.65
C ILE A 28 0.11 19.25 -0.81
N GLY A 29 0.23 19.17 0.53
CA GLY A 29 -0.92 19.12 1.44
C GLY A 29 -1.84 20.34 1.31
N ARG A 30 -1.26 21.55 1.24
CA ARG A 30 -2.01 22.79 0.99
C ARG A 30 -2.76 22.76 -0.33
N ALA A 31 -2.09 22.35 -1.40
CA ALA A 31 -2.65 22.31 -2.74
C ALA A 31 -3.79 21.27 -2.84
N TYR A 32 -3.57 20.07 -2.31
CA TYR A 32 -4.58 19.03 -2.23
C TYR A 32 -5.84 19.53 -1.49
N GLY A 33 -5.66 20.10 -0.29
CA GLY A 33 -6.79 20.58 0.51
C GLY A 33 -7.57 21.69 -0.17
N GLN A 34 -6.89 22.61 -0.86
CA GLN A 34 -7.54 23.71 -1.58
C GLN A 34 -8.28 23.26 -2.85
N ILE A 35 -7.74 22.30 -3.59
CA ILE A 35 -8.32 21.83 -4.86
C ILE A 35 -9.57 20.98 -4.60
N TYR A 36 -9.45 19.99 -3.71
CA TYR A 36 -10.52 19.02 -3.48
C TYR A 36 -11.48 19.45 -2.37
N GLN A 37 -11.07 20.36 -1.49
CA GLN A 37 -11.85 20.86 -0.35
C GLN A 37 -12.53 19.74 0.48
N PRO A 38 -11.84 18.64 0.81
CA PRO A 38 -12.42 17.59 1.63
C PRO A 38 -12.64 18.11 3.06
N GLN A 39 -13.69 17.62 3.72
CA GLN A 39 -13.90 17.93 5.13
C GLN A 39 -12.91 17.15 6.01
N THR A 40 -12.69 15.87 5.69
CA THR A 40 -11.77 14.98 6.40
C THR A 40 -11.06 14.06 5.42
N VAL A 41 -9.78 13.77 5.69
CA VAL A 41 -8.98 12.75 4.99
C VAL A 41 -8.22 11.87 5.98
N VAL A 42 -7.82 10.69 5.53
CA VAL A 42 -6.85 9.86 6.25
C VAL A 42 -5.43 10.14 5.75
N VAL A 43 -4.45 10.09 6.63
CA VAL A 43 -3.03 10.20 6.24
C VAL A 43 -2.23 9.14 6.98
N GLY A 44 -1.43 8.38 6.23
CA GLY A 44 -0.56 7.32 6.74
C GLY A 44 0.86 7.47 6.20
N CYS A 45 1.79 6.67 6.71
CA CYS A 45 3.13 6.64 6.18
C CYS A 45 3.87 5.31 6.42
N ASP A 46 4.81 4.99 5.54
CA ASP A 46 5.66 3.81 5.68
C ASP A 46 6.76 3.99 6.76
N ILE A 47 7.60 2.97 6.91
CA ILE A 47 8.66 2.91 7.93
C ILE A 47 9.92 3.76 7.62
N ARG A 48 9.99 4.50 6.50
CA ARG A 48 11.21 5.27 6.18
C ARG A 48 11.47 6.33 7.25
N LEU A 49 12.75 6.57 7.53
CA LEU A 49 13.17 7.55 8.55
C LEU A 49 12.65 8.97 8.27
N SER A 50 12.42 9.32 6.99
CA SER A 50 11.88 10.62 6.58
C SER A 50 10.36 10.67 6.50
N SER A 51 9.67 9.53 6.50
CA SER A 51 8.23 9.47 6.24
C SER A 51 7.41 10.21 7.30
N GLU A 52 7.73 10.05 8.59
CA GLU A 52 7.01 10.73 9.65
C GLU A 52 7.11 12.27 9.53
N SER A 53 8.30 12.80 9.26
CA SER A 53 8.50 14.25 9.09
C SER A 53 7.74 14.81 7.87
N LEU A 54 7.74 14.07 6.76
CA LEU A 54 7.03 14.45 5.54
C LEU A 54 5.50 14.36 5.73
N LYS A 55 5.03 13.34 6.47
CA LYS A 55 3.63 13.20 6.87
C LYS A 55 3.20 14.41 7.68
N GLN A 56 3.92 14.75 8.75
CA GLN A 56 3.55 15.90 9.60
C GLN A 56 3.52 17.22 8.82
N ALA A 57 4.46 17.42 7.88
CA ALA A 57 4.43 18.59 7.01
C ALA A 57 3.20 18.61 6.08
N THR A 58 2.85 17.45 5.51
CA THR A 58 1.65 17.27 4.68
C THR A 58 0.37 17.55 5.46
N ILE A 59 0.25 16.98 6.67
CA ILE A 59 -0.87 17.20 7.60
C ILE A 59 -1.02 18.68 7.96
N ARG A 60 0.09 19.37 8.25
CA ARG A 60 0.08 20.82 8.47
C ARG A 60 -0.47 21.57 7.25
N GLY A 61 -0.08 21.17 6.04
CA GLY A 61 -0.63 21.72 4.81
C GLY A 61 -2.14 21.46 4.68
N LEU A 62 -2.61 20.27 4.98
CA LEU A 62 -4.05 19.96 4.96
C LEU A 62 -4.84 20.80 5.97
N ASN A 63 -4.37 20.91 7.22
CA ASN A 63 -4.99 21.71 8.26
C ASN A 63 -5.04 23.20 7.88
N ASP A 64 -3.95 23.73 7.32
CA ASP A 64 -3.87 25.11 6.80
C ASP A 64 -4.70 25.34 5.52
N ALA A 65 -5.29 24.29 4.96
CA ALA A 65 -6.32 24.36 3.92
C ALA A 65 -7.74 24.13 4.48
N GLY A 66 -7.89 23.92 5.79
CA GLY A 66 -9.18 23.75 6.47
C GLY A 66 -9.64 22.30 6.56
N VAL A 67 -8.80 21.35 6.16
CA VAL A 67 -9.10 19.92 6.09
C VAL A 67 -8.78 19.26 7.43
N ASN A 68 -9.70 18.46 7.97
CA ASN A 68 -9.41 17.63 9.13
C ASN A 68 -8.65 16.37 8.72
N VAL A 69 -7.76 15.89 9.58
CA VAL A 69 -6.94 14.71 9.31
C VAL A 69 -7.15 13.64 10.37
N LEU A 70 -7.38 12.41 9.91
CA LEU A 70 -7.18 11.20 10.70
C LEU A 70 -5.77 10.66 10.42
N ASP A 71 -4.86 10.84 11.35
CA ASP A 71 -3.47 10.34 11.27
C ASP A 71 -3.47 8.86 11.67
N LEU A 72 -3.20 8.00 10.70
CA LEU A 72 -3.19 6.54 10.85
C LEU A 72 -1.88 6.01 11.46
N GLY A 73 -0.88 6.87 11.67
CA GLY A 73 0.43 6.45 12.17
C GLY A 73 1.28 5.83 11.07
N MET A 74 1.95 4.72 11.40
CA MET A 74 2.67 3.89 10.43
C MET A 74 1.69 2.91 9.79
N THR A 75 1.66 2.87 8.47
CA THR A 75 0.74 2.07 7.68
C THR A 75 1.43 1.50 6.44
N GLY A 76 0.77 0.60 5.74
CA GLY A 76 1.00 0.42 4.30
C GLY A 76 0.01 1.18 3.46
N THR A 77 0.26 1.16 2.16
CA THR A 77 -0.55 1.87 1.17
C THR A 77 -2.02 1.42 1.21
N GLU A 78 -2.28 0.12 1.33
CA GLU A 78 -3.64 -0.40 1.32
C GLU A 78 -4.45 -0.07 2.58
N GLU A 79 -3.81 0.19 3.72
CA GLU A 79 -4.49 0.65 4.94
C GLU A 79 -5.04 2.08 4.78
N VAL A 80 -4.30 2.96 4.08
CA VAL A 80 -4.78 4.30 3.73
C VAL A 80 -5.95 4.22 2.75
N TYR A 81 -5.85 3.37 1.74
CA TYR A 81 -6.95 3.18 0.78
C TYR A 81 -8.19 2.61 1.47
N PHE A 82 -7.99 1.63 2.33
CA PHE A 82 -9.05 1.07 3.15
C PHE A 82 -9.69 2.13 4.04
N GLY A 83 -8.90 2.90 4.78
CA GLY A 83 -9.38 4.01 5.61
C GLY A 83 -10.20 5.03 4.83
N ALA A 84 -9.76 5.39 3.61
CA ALA A 84 -10.45 6.35 2.77
C ALA A 84 -11.87 5.90 2.39
N PHE A 85 -12.07 4.62 2.05
CA PHE A 85 -13.42 4.12 1.71
C PHE A 85 -14.22 3.68 2.96
N HIS A 86 -13.60 2.99 3.90
CA HIS A 86 -14.28 2.38 5.05
C HIS A 86 -14.85 3.43 6.00
N LEU A 87 -14.05 4.46 6.31
CA LEU A 87 -14.47 5.58 7.15
C LEU A 87 -15.32 6.61 6.40
N ASN A 88 -15.55 6.38 5.10
CA ASN A 88 -16.31 7.28 4.22
C ASN A 88 -15.80 8.74 4.26
N VAL A 89 -14.48 8.90 4.26
CA VAL A 89 -13.80 10.22 4.20
C VAL A 89 -13.50 10.59 2.75
N GLN A 90 -13.20 11.85 2.49
CA GLN A 90 -13.11 12.38 1.12
C GLN A 90 -11.67 12.32 0.54
N GLY A 91 -10.86 11.39 1.02
CA GLY A 91 -9.55 11.11 0.46
C GLY A 91 -8.53 10.52 1.43
N GLY A 92 -7.34 10.28 0.90
CA GLY A 92 -6.24 9.65 1.60
C GLY A 92 -4.88 10.02 1.00
N ILE A 93 -3.86 10.13 1.85
CA ILE A 93 -2.47 10.30 1.40
C ILE A 93 -1.58 9.32 2.16
N GLU A 94 -0.90 8.44 1.43
CA GLU A 94 0.16 7.60 1.98
C GLU A 94 1.52 8.21 1.64
N ILE A 95 2.34 8.47 2.66
CA ILE A 95 3.72 8.92 2.48
C ILE A 95 4.61 7.68 2.45
N THR A 96 5.16 7.36 1.28
CA THR A 96 5.95 6.15 1.10
C THR A 96 6.98 6.29 -0.02
N ALA A 97 8.13 5.63 0.17
CA ALA A 97 9.11 5.42 -0.88
C ALA A 97 8.93 4.08 -1.61
N SER A 98 7.99 3.23 -1.17
CA SER A 98 7.82 1.85 -1.61
C SER A 98 9.18 1.11 -1.60
N HIS A 99 9.67 0.74 -2.77
CA HIS A 99 10.92 0.01 -2.97
C HIS A 99 12.08 0.88 -3.50
N ASN A 100 11.95 2.21 -3.50
CA ASN A 100 13.00 3.11 -4.01
C ASN A 100 14.25 3.15 -3.10
N PRO A 101 15.41 3.67 -3.58
CA PRO A 101 16.62 3.85 -2.78
C PRO A 101 16.42 4.66 -1.48
N MET A 102 17.40 4.57 -0.55
CA MET A 102 17.32 5.19 0.78
C MET A 102 17.14 6.71 0.76
N ASP A 103 17.66 7.38 -0.25
CA ASP A 103 17.62 8.82 -0.43
C ASP A 103 16.35 9.31 -1.16
N TYR A 104 15.32 8.45 -1.30
CA TYR A 104 14.03 8.79 -1.91
C TYR A 104 12.88 8.68 -0.90
N ASN A 105 11.84 9.47 -1.16
CA ASN A 105 10.51 9.27 -0.60
C ASN A 105 9.44 9.75 -1.60
N GLY A 106 8.17 9.64 -1.25
CA GLY A 106 7.07 9.91 -2.15
C GLY A 106 5.72 9.99 -1.45
N MET A 107 4.67 10.16 -2.25
CA MET A 107 3.28 10.20 -1.79
C MET A 107 2.36 9.57 -2.81
N LYS A 108 1.41 8.76 -2.35
CA LYS A 108 0.30 8.23 -3.14
C LYS A 108 -1.00 8.90 -2.69
N LEU A 109 -1.71 9.53 -3.62
CA LEU A 109 -2.86 10.39 -3.32
C LEU A 109 -4.14 9.77 -3.90
N VAL A 110 -5.19 9.74 -3.07
CA VAL A 110 -6.52 9.28 -3.47
C VAL A 110 -7.60 10.26 -2.99
N ARG A 111 -8.69 10.35 -3.73
CA ARG A 111 -9.92 11.07 -3.33
C ARG A 111 -10.93 10.11 -2.71
N GLU A 112 -12.20 10.51 -2.62
CA GLU A 112 -13.28 9.68 -2.05
C GLU A 112 -13.31 8.25 -2.63
N ASN A 113 -13.63 7.28 -1.79
CA ASN A 113 -13.63 5.85 -2.15
C ASN A 113 -12.28 5.33 -2.68
N ALA A 114 -11.17 5.92 -2.21
CA ALA A 114 -9.81 5.58 -2.64
C ALA A 114 -9.58 5.69 -4.16
N ARG A 115 -10.32 6.56 -4.86
CA ARG A 115 -10.10 6.76 -6.31
C ARG A 115 -8.73 7.42 -6.53
N PRO A 116 -7.87 6.88 -7.40
CA PRO A 116 -6.52 7.40 -7.60
C PRO A 116 -6.53 8.80 -8.23
N ILE A 117 -5.58 9.63 -7.79
CA ILE A 117 -5.25 10.91 -8.43
C ILE A 117 -3.95 10.69 -9.22
N SER A 118 -4.06 10.77 -10.53
CA SER A 118 -2.97 10.57 -11.51
C SER A 118 -2.68 11.88 -12.25
N ALA A 119 -1.67 11.87 -13.12
CA ALA A 119 -1.24 13.05 -13.88
C ALA A 119 -2.35 13.72 -14.69
N ASP A 120 -3.29 12.93 -15.22
CA ASP A 120 -4.44 13.36 -16.02
C ASP A 120 -5.73 13.55 -15.21
N THR A 121 -5.75 13.14 -13.94
CA THR A 121 -6.93 13.25 -13.05
C THR A 121 -6.73 14.16 -11.84
N GLY A 122 -5.59 14.85 -11.75
CA GLY A 122 -5.43 15.99 -10.84
C GLY A 122 -4.02 16.22 -10.26
N LEU A 123 -3.05 15.32 -10.44
CA LEU A 123 -1.69 15.54 -9.92
C LEU A 123 -1.03 16.79 -10.53
N LYS A 124 -1.28 17.08 -11.81
CA LYS A 124 -0.78 18.30 -12.46
C LYS A 124 -1.38 19.59 -11.88
N ASP A 125 -2.63 19.55 -11.44
CA ASP A 125 -3.28 20.70 -10.81
C ASP A 125 -2.70 20.95 -9.42
N ILE A 126 -2.47 19.88 -8.65
CA ILE A 126 -1.76 19.94 -7.36
C ILE A 126 -0.36 20.51 -7.56
N GLN A 127 0.38 20.03 -8.57
CA GLN A 127 1.70 20.54 -8.92
C GLN A 127 1.67 22.05 -9.22
N ALA A 128 0.80 22.48 -10.13
CA ALA A 128 0.71 23.88 -10.53
C ALA A 128 0.36 24.80 -9.35
N LEU A 129 -0.55 24.37 -8.47
CA LEU A 129 -0.89 25.14 -7.29
C LEU A 129 0.26 25.17 -6.27
N ALA A 130 0.94 24.05 -6.04
CA ALA A 130 2.10 23.97 -5.16
C ALA A 130 3.28 24.83 -5.65
N GLU A 131 3.50 24.92 -6.96
CA GLU A 131 4.55 25.74 -7.59
C GLU A 131 4.24 27.24 -7.58
N SER A 132 2.96 27.59 -7.76
CA SER A 132 2.51 28.99 -7.75
C SER A 132 2.36 29.57 -6.35
N GLU A 133 2.15 28.71 -5.35
CA GLU A 133 1.91 29.06 -3.95
C GLU A 133 0.73 30.02 -3.74
N ASN A 134 -0.20 30.06 -4.70
CA ASN A 134 -1.40 30.89 -4.64
C ASN A 134 -2.47 30.27 -3.73
N PHE A 135 -2.10 30.11 -2.45
CA PHE A 135 -2.95 29.50 -1.45
C PHE A 135 -3.95 30.51 -0.88
N THR A 136 -5.20 30.10 -0.82
CA THR A 136 -6.28 30.89 -0.22
C THR A 136 -6.11 30.91 1.30
N GLN A 137 -6.34 32.07 1.90
CA GLN A 137 -6.35 32.21 3.34
C GLN A 137 -7.66 31.64 3.91
N ILE A 138 -7.54 30.71 4.84
CA ILE A 138 -8.67 30.16 5.59
C ILE A 138 -8.79 30.84 6.96
N GLN A 139 -10.02 30.96 7.47
CA GLN A 139 -10.26 31.56 8.78
C GLN A 139 -10.09 30.55 9.93
N LYS A 140 -10.38 29.28 9.67
CA LYS A 140 -10.34 28.21 10.66
C LYS A 140 -9.53 27.02 10.12
N PRO A 141 -8.33 26.76 10.68
CA PRO A 141 -7.58 25.56 10.36
C PRO A 141 -8.36 24.29 10.69
N GLY A 142 -8.09 23.23 9.93
CA GLY A 142 -8.53 21.88 10.24
C GLY A 142 -7.83 21.34 11.49
N THR A 143 -8.30 20.19 11.96
CA THR A 143 -7.75 19.51 13.14
C THR A 143 -7.23 18.12 12.81
N THR A 144 -6.20 17.67 13.53
CA THR A 144 -5.67 16.32 13.42
C THR A 144 -6.07 15.47 14.63
N GLN A 145 -6.47 14.23 14.38
CA GLN A 145 -6.74 13.20 15.38
C GLN A 145 -6.01 11.92 14.99
N SER A 146 -5.38 11.23 15.96
CA SER A 146 -4.85 9.88 15.72
C SER A 146 -5.98 8.85 15.62
N TYR A 147 -5.88 7.93 14.67
CA TYR A 147 -6.88 6.89 14.43
C TYR A 147 -6.19 5.56 14.12
N ASN A 148 -6.53 4.49 14.84
CA ASN A 148 -6.02 3.15 14.56
C ASN A 148 -7.02 2.38 13.69
N ILE A 149 -6.69 2.18 12.40
CA ILE A 149 -7.55 1.49 11.43
C ILE A 149 -7.33 -0.04 11.39
N LEU A 150 -6.26 -0.52 12.05
CA LEU A 150 -5.82 -1.91 11.95
C LEU A 150 -6.92 -2.93 12.32
N PRO A 151 -7.72 -2.74 13.38
CA PRO A 151 -8.78 -3.69 13.71
C PRO A 151 -9.80 -3.85 12.58
N GLU A 152 -10.34 -2.75 12.06
CA GLU A 152 -11.33 -2.75 10.98
C GLU A 152 -10.75 -3.30 9.67
N PHE A 153 -9.47 -3.00 9.40
CA PHE A 153 -8.75 -3.53 8.25
C PHE A 153 -8.62 -5.06 8.33
N VAL A 154 -8.22 -5.60 9.49
CA VAL A 154 -8.11 -7.04 9.70
C VAL A 154 -9.47 -7.72 9.62
N GLU A 155 -10.53 -7.16 10.20
CA GLU A 155 -11.89 -7.69 10.03
C GLU A 155 -12.32 -7.73 8.55
N HIS A 156 -11.96 -6.71 7.77
CA HIS A 156 -12.25 -6.70 6.33
C HIS A 156 -11.50 -7.80 5.58
N LEU A 157 -10.22 -8.01 5.89
CA LEU A 157 -9.42 -9.10 5.29
C LEU A 157 -10.01 -10.49 5.61
N MET A 158 -10.55 -10.67 6.81
CA MET A 158 -11.20 -11.93 7.19
C MET A 158 -12.41 -12.29 6.33
N ASN A 159 -13.09 -11.31 5.70
CA ASN A 159 -14.23 -11.56 4.80
C ASN A 159 -13.83 -12.27 3.50
N TYR A 160 -12.55 -12.32 3.16
CA TYR A 160 -12.06 -12.99 1.95
C TYR A 160 -11.81 -14.49 2.14
N ILE A 161 -11.83 -14.99 3.37
CA ILE A 161 -11.54 -16.39 3.68
C ILE A 161 -12.70 -17.05 4.43
N GLU A 162 -12.73 -18.39 4.36
CA GLU A 162 -13.65 -19.20 5.16
C GLU A 162 -12.82 -19.96 6.20
N PRO A 163 -12.76 -19.49 7.47
CA PRO A 163 -11.88 -20.05 8.50
C PRO A 163 -11.91 -21.58 8.60
N GLY A 164 -13.12 -22.18 8.60
CA GLY A 164 -13.30 -23.63 8.72
C GLY A 164 -12.84 -24.46 7.52
N LYS A 165 -12.46 -23.84 6.39
CA LYS A 165 -11.90 -24.52 5.21
C LYS A 165 -10.38 -24.46 5.16
N ILE A 166 -9.74 -23.73 6.07
CA ILE A 166 -8.29 -23.58 6.08
C ILE A 166 -7.68 -24.82 6.76
N ARG A 167 -6.91 -25.58 5.99
CA ARG A 167 -6.12 -26.72 6.49
C ARG A 167 -4.91 -26.23 7.30
N LEU A 168 -4.27 -27.16 8.02
CA LEU A 168 -2.97 -26.89 8.63
C LEU A 168 -1.97 -26.41 7.55
N LEU A 169 -1.42 -25.21 7.76
CA LEU A 169 -0.43 -24.59 6.88
C LEU A 169 0.72 -24.02 7.70
N LYS A 170 1.93 -24.15 7.18
CA LYS A 170 3.10 -23.42 7.65
C LYS A 170 3.53 -22.44 6.59
N LEU A 171 3.51 -21.14 6.91
CA LEU A 171 3.76 -20.05 5.97
C LEU A 171 5.00 -19.27 6.38
N VAL A 172 5.97 -19.14 5.48
CA VAL A 172 7.05 -18.16 5.66
C VAL A 172 6.52 -16.80 5.25
N VAL A 173 6.70 -15.79 6.10
CA VAL A 173 6.29 -14.41 5.86
C VAL A 173 7.48 -13.47 6.04
N ASN A 174 7.81 -12.75 4.97
CA ASN A 174 8.96 -11.84 4.89
C ASN A 174 8.51 -10.41 4.69
N ALA A 175 8.44 -9.64 5.77
CA ALA A 175 8.11 -8.21 5.70
C ALA A 175 9.27 -7.35 5.18
N GLY A 176 10.48 -7.91 5.05
CA GLY A 176 11.66 -7.20 4.54
C GLY A 176 12.04 -5.95 5.34
N ASN A 177 11.71 -5.93 6.64
CA ASN A 177 11.78 -4.77 7.53
C ASN A 177 10.93 -3.56 7.09
N GLY A 178 9.99 -3.77 6.16
CA GLY A 178 8.97 -2.81 5.73
C GLY A 178 7.79 -2.73 6.70
N ALA A 179 6.66 -2.24 6.19
CA ALA A 179 5.47 -1.96 6.99
C ALA A 179 4.51 -3.15 7.16
N ALA A 180 4.76 -4.33 6.58
CA ALA A 180 3.80 -5.45 6.62
C ALA A 180 3.65 -6.12 8.00
N GLY A 181 4.66 -6.01 8.88
CA GLY A 181 4.78 -6.83 10.08
C GLY A 181 3.60 -6.72 11.05
N HIS A 182 3.10 -5.49 11.31
CA HIS A 182 2.00 -5.28 12.28
C HIS A 182 0.68 -5.88 11.80
N VAL A 183 0.42 -5.85 10.49
CA VAL A 183 -0.76 -6.51 9.89
C VAL A 183 -0.66 -8.01 10.05
N ILE A 184 0.51 -8.60 9.79
CA ILE A 184 0.74 -10.05 9.95
C ILE A 184 0.50 -10.47 11.41
N ASP A 185 0.96 -9.69 12.39
CA ASP A 185 0.74 -9.98 13.82
C ASP A 185 -0.74 -9.90 14.22
N ALA A 186 -1.47 -8.94 13.67
CA ALA A 186 -2.89 -8.79 13.92
C ALA A 186 -3.70 -9.93 13.26
N ILE A 187 -3.34 -10.34 12.04
CA ILE A 187 -3.91 -11.51 11.37
C ILE A 187 -3.61 -12.78 12.18
N GLU A 188 -2.38 -12.98 12.64
CA GLU A 188 -2.01 -14.14 13.46
C GLU A 188 -2.85 -14.19 14.75
N THR A 189 -3.04 -13.04 15.41
CA THR A 189 -3.91 -12.94 16.59
C THR A 189 -5.35 -13.32 16.27
N LYS A 190 -5.88 -12.86 15.14
CA LYS A 190 -7.23 -13.19 14.67
C LYS A 190 -7.35 -14.68 14.33
N PHE A 191 -6.33 -15.27 13.70
CA PHE A 191 -6.28 -16.69 13.38
C PHE A 191 -6.31 -17.55 14.64
N ARG A 192 -5.53 -17.20 15.67
CA ARG A 192 -5.59 -17.88 16.97
C ARG A 192 -6.96 -17.77 17.63
N THR A 193 -7.61 -16.62 17.53
CA THR A 193 -8.96 -16.40 18.10
C THR A 193 -10.04 -17.23 17.40
N LEU A 194 -9.84 -17.55 16.12
CA LEU A 194 -10.77 -18.33 15.29
C LEU A 194 -10.34 -19.80 15.12
N ASP A 195 -9.34 -20.27 15.87
CA ASP A 195 -8.76 -21.61 15.77
C ASP A 195 -8.33 -21.99 14.33
N ILE A 196 -7.87 -21.01 13.55
CA ILE A 196 -7.35 -21.23 12.19
C ILE A 196 -5.93 -21.81 12.30
N PRO A 197 -5.68 -23.03 11.77
CA PRO A 197 -4.43 -23.76 12.00
C PRO A 197 -3.31 -23.29 11.06
N VAL A 198 -2.86 -22.04 11.20
CA VAL A 198 -1.76 -21.49 10.40
C VAL A 198 -0.59 -21.14 11.33
N GLU A 199 0.59 -21.66 11.02
CA GLU A 199 1.85 -21.32 11.66
C GLU A 199 2.61 -20.31 10.79
N PHE A 200 2.95 -19.15 11.34
CA PHE A 200 3.80 -18.16 10.64
C PHE A 200 5.26 -18.30 11.05
N ILE A 201 6.13 -18.50 10.07
CA ILE A 201 7.59 -18.37 10.19
C ILE A 201 7.97 -16.96 9.71
N LYS A 202 8.14 -16.06 10.67
CA LYS A 202 8.38 -14.64 10.40
C LYS A 202 9.86 -14.35 10.20
N ILE A 203 10.21 -13.74 9.09
CA ILE A 203 11.58 -13.30 8.78
C ILE A 203 11.60 -11.81 8.42
N HIS A 204 12.66 -11.11 8.84
CA HIS A 204 12.79 -9.66 8.68
C HIS A 204 11.51 -8.90 9.08
N HIS A 205 10.88 -9.35 10.18
CA HIS A 205 9.51 -8.99 10.55
C HIS A 205 9.39 -7.59 11.12
N GLU A 206 10.33 -7.23 12.01
CA GLU A 206 10.33 -5.93 12.69
C GLU A 206 10.56 -4.79 11.70
N ALA A 207 9.66 -3.81 11.73
CA ALA A 207 9.72 -2.61 10.92
C ALA A 207 11.00 -1.82 11.28
N ASN A 208 11.88 -1.56 10.30
CA ASN A 208 13.11 -0.82 10.52
C ASN A 208 13.52 -0.02 9.28
N GLY A 209 13.37 1.30 9.35
CA GLY A 209 13.66 2.22 8.26
C GLY A 209 15.13 2.35 7.86
N HIS A 210 16.06 1.71 8.58
CA HIS A 210 17.45 1.54 8.15
C HIS A 210 17.64 0.37 7.19
N PHE A 211 16.64 -0.52 7.08
CA PHE A 211 16.65 -1.74 6.27
C PHE A 211 17.96 -2.54 6.41
N PRO A 212 18.23 -3.12 7.60
CA PRO A 212 19.50 -3.80 7.88
C PRO A 212 19.76 -5.00 6.94
N ASN A 213 18.70 -5.53 6.31
CA ASN A 213 18.76 -6.64 5.36
C ASN A 213 18.57 -6.20 3.90
N GLY A 214 18.70 -4.91 3.60
CA GLY A 214 18.45 -4.33 2.29
C GLY A 214 17.01 -3.86 2.10
N ILE A 215 16.81 -2.96 1.14
CA ILE A 215 15.49 -2.37 0.85
C ILE A 215 14.52 -3.49 0.43
N PRO A 216 13.29 -3.53 0.99
CA PRO A 216 12.30 -4.54 0.67
C PRO A 216 11.85 -4.44 -0.80
N ASN A 217 12.48 -5.25 -1.65
CA ASN A 217 12.16 -5.36 -3.06
C ASN A 217 12.33 -6.81 -3.53
N PRO A 218 11.32 -7.68 -3.34
CA PRO A 218 11.42 -9.09 -3.71
C PRO A 218 11.44 -9.35 -5.23
N ILE A 219 11.29 -8.32 -6.09
CA ILE A 219 11.53 -8.43 -7.53
C ILE A 219 13.02 -8.67 -7.80
N LEU A 220 13.92 -8.12 -7.00
CA LEU A 220 15.35 -8.31 -7.17
C LEU A 220 15.73 -9.74 -6.81
N VAL A 221 16.46 -10.43 -7.69
CA VAL A 221 16.78 -11.86 -7.54
C VAL A 221 17.57 -12.11 -6.26
N GLU A 222 18.49 -11.20 -5.93
CA GLU A 222 19.29 -11.21 -4.71
C GLU A 222 18.45 -11.14 -3.42
N ASN A 223 17.27 -10.54 -3.46
CA ASN A 223 16.38 -10.42 -2.30
C ASN A 223 15.48 -11.66 -2.13
N ARG A 224 15.36 -12.51 -3.16
CA ARG A 224 14.47 -13.68 -3.16
C ARG A 224 15.04 -14.86 -2.38
N ASP A 225 16.37 -14.99 -2.35
CA ASP A 225 17.03 -16.16 -1.78
C ASP A 225 16.74 -16.31 -0.28
N VAL A 226 16.59 -15.21 0.47
CA VAL A 226 16.29 -15.29 1.91
C VAL A 226 14.95 -15.98 2.17
N THR A 227 13.89 -15.59 1.45
CA THR A 227 12.57 -16.22 1.58
C THR A 227 12.62 -17.67 1.12
N ARG A 228 13.29 -17.95 -0.01
CA ARG A 228 13.49 -19.32 -0.51
C ARG A 228 14.18 -20.22 0.51
N GLN A 229 15.28 -19.77 1.11
CA GLN A 229 16.01 -20.58 2.10
C GLN A 229 15.16 -20.84 3.34
N ALA A 230 14.41 -19.84 3.82
CA ALA A 230 13.49 -20.03 4.94
C ALA A 230 12.40 -21.07 4.62
N VAL A 231 11.82 -21.03 3.41
CA VAL A 231 10.82 -22.03 2.99
C VAL A 231 11.41 -23.45 3.03
N LEU A 232 12.59 -23.65 2.44
CA LEU A 232 13.24 -24.97 2.40
C LEU A 232 13.66 -25.45 3.79
N GLN A 233 14.23 -24.57 4.61
CA GLN A 233 14.70 -24.88 5.96
C GLN A 233 13.54 -25.29 6.88
N HIS A 234 12.41 -24.59 6.79
CA HIS A 234 11.27 -24.84 7.67
C HIS A 234 10.25 -25.83 7.09
N GLN A 235 10.49 -26.31 5.85
CA GLN A 235 9.57 -27.14 5.09
C GLN A 235 8.17 -26.51 5.05
N ALA A 236 8.12 -25.22 4.73
CA ALA A 236 6.90 -24.44 4.67
C ALA A 236 6.07 -24.78 3.42
N ASP A 237 4.74 -24.68 3.53
CA ASP A 237 3.81 -24.88 2.41
C ASP A 237 3.91 -23.77 1.36
N LEU A 238 4.25 -22.55 1.78
CA LEU A 238 4.30 -21.34 0.96
C LEU A 238 5.21 -20.30 1.63
N GLY A 239 5.93 -19.53 0.82
CA GLY A 239 6.59 -18.30 1.22
C GLY A 239 5.90 -17.08 0.64
N ILE A 240 5.80 -16.02 1.44
CA ILE A 240 5.22 -14.73 1.05
C ILE A 240 6.20 -13.64 1.43
N ALA A 241 6.53 -12.76 0.50
CA ALA A 241 7.32 -11.56 0.75
C ALA A 241 6.55 -10.32 0.27
N TRP A 242 6.83 -9.18 0.88
CA TRP A 242 6.24 -7.90 0.50
C TRP A 242 7.32 -6.87 0.16
N ASP A 243 6.93 -5.84 -0.59
CA ASP A 243 7.73 -4.62 -0.66
C ASP A 243 7.48 -3.70 0.55
N GLY A 244 8.14 -2.54 0.58
CA GLY A 244 8.25 -1.71 1.79
C GLY A 244 6.93 -1.20 2.37
N ASP A 245 5.96 -0.92 1.52
CA ASP A 245 4.62 -0.43 1.86
C ASP A 245 3.51 -1.46 1.59
N PHE A 246 3.93 -2.69 1.27
CA PHE A 246 3.19 -3.94 1.18
C PHE A 246 1.98 -3.98 0.23
N ASP A 247 1.83 -3.01 -0.68
CA ASP A 247 0.82 -3.10 -1.75
C ASP A 247 1.17 -4.13 -2.82
N ARG A 248 2.36 -4.74 -2.75
CA ARG A 248 2.77 -5.87 -3.58
C ARG A 248 3.23 -7.04 -2.71
N CYS A 249 2.68 -8.21 -3.01
CA CYS A 249 3.12 -9.47 -2.44
C CYS A 249 3.75 -10.38 -3.51
N PHE A 250 4.64 -11.27 -3.07
CA PHE A 250 5.43 -12.16 -3.91
C PHE A 250 5.42 -13.55 -3.32
N LEU A 251 5.08 -14.55 -4.14
CA LEU A 251 4.82 -15.91 -3.67
C LEU A 251 5.96 -16.86 -4.04
N PHE A 252 6.22 -17.80 -3.14
CA PHE A 252 7.20 -18.87 -3.28
C PHE A 252 6.52 -20.21 -2.98
N ASP A 253 6.65 -21.20 -3.87
CA ASP A 253 6.11 -22.54 -3.62
C ASP A 253 6.88 -23.30 -2.52
N GLU A 254 6.43 -24.51 -2.19
CA GLU A 254 7.03 -25.37 -1.16
C GLU A 254 8.48 -25.81 -1.49
N LYS A 255 8.89 -25.67 -2.75
CA LYS A 255 10.26 -25.92 -3.23
C LYS A 255 11.09 -24.65 -3.30
N GLY A 256 10.57 -23.55 -2.73
CA GLY A 256 11.20 -22.24 -2.69
C GLY A 256 11.33 -21.58 -4.07
N GLN A 257 10.55 -22.00 -5.07
CA GLN A 257 10.53 -21.37 -6.39
C GLN A 257 9.71 -20.10 -6.33
N PHE A 258 10.29 -18.99 -6.78
CA PHE A 258 9.56 -17.74 -6.96
C PHE A 258 8.52 -17.91 -8.08
N ILE A 259 7.27 -17.55 -7.79
CA ILE A 259 6.18 -17.63 -8.75
C ILE A 259 6.05 -16.32 -9.50
N GLU A 260 6.18 -16.38 -10.82
CA GLU A 260 6.02 -15.22 -11.70
C GLU A 260 4.62 -14.62 -11.56
N GLY A 261 4.54 -13.28 -11.43
CA GLY A 261 3.30 -12.58 -11.10
C GLY A 261 2.18 -12.79 -12.12
N TYR A 262 2.54 -13.11 -13.36
CA TYR A 262 1.60 -13.48 -14.42
C TYR A 262 0.66 -14.64 -14.03
N TYR A 263 1.18 -15.69 -13.39
CA TYR A 263 0.36 -16.84 -13.00
C TYR A 263 -0.53 -16.54 -11.79
N ILE A 264 -0.15 -15.57 -10.96
CA ILE A 264 -0.93 -15.13 -9.80
C ILE A 264 -2.24 -14.46 -10.25
N VAL A 265 -2.25 -13.74 -11.37
CA VAL A 265 -3.48 -13.13 -11.92
C VAL A 265 -4.52 -14.20 -12.20
N GLY A 266 -4.15 -15.27 -12.92
CA GLY A 266 -5.05 -16.38 -13.20
C GLY A 266 -5.52 -17.09 -11.93
N LEU A 267 -4.60 -17.38 -11.01
CA LEU A 267 -4.92 -18.01 -9.73
C LEU A 267 -5.95 -17.22 -8.91
N LEU A 268 -5.76 -15.89 -8.80
CA LEU A 268 -6.70 -15.03 -8.08
C LEU A 268 -8.03 -14.90 -8.83
N ALA A 269 -8.00 -14.77 -10.16
CA ALA A 269 -9.22 -14.72 -10.99
C ALA A 269 -10.08 -15.98 -10.76
N GLN A 270 -9.46 -17.16 -10.79
CA GLN A 270 -10.13 -18.42 -10.46
C GLN A 270 -10.74 -18.38 -9.06
N ALA A 271 -9.97 -17.96 -8.04
CA ALA A 271 -10.43 -17.93 -6.66
C ALA A 271 -11.66 -17.03 -6.46
N PHE A 272 -11.73 -15.89 -7.17
CA PHE A 272 -12.89 -15.00 -7.15
C PHE A 272 -14.07 -15.55 -7.96
N LEU A 273 -13.83 -16.09 -9.16
CA LEU A 273 -14.88 -16.63 -10.02
C LEU A 273 -15.56 -17.89 -9.45
N ILE A 274 -14.84 -18.68 -8.64
CA ILE A 274 -15.45 -19.79 -7.88
C ILE A 274 -16.53 -19.28 -6.90
N LYS A 275 -16.35 -18.07 -6.34
CA LYS A 275 -17.33 -17.44 -5.45
C LYS A 275 -18.40 -16.67 -6.20
N GLN A 276 -18.04 -16.05 -7.31
CA GLN A 276 -18.90 -15.17 -8.12
C GLN A 276 -18.68 -15.44 -9.61
N SER A 277 -19.40 -16.43 -10.14
CA SER A 277 -19.34 -16.76 -11.57
C SER A 277 -19.98 -15.66 -12.43
N GLY A 278 -19.47 -15.45 -13.65
CA GLY A 278 -19.97 -14.43 -14.57
C GLY A 278 -19.36 -13.03 -14.40
N GLU A 279 -18.54 -12.81 -13.36
CA GLU A 279 -17.96 -11.51 -13.07
C GLU A 279 -16.84 -11.09 -14.04
N LYS A 280 -16.58 -9.79 -14.08
CA LYS A 280 -15.52 -9.20 -14.92
C LYS A 280 -14.17 -9.25 -14.21
N ILE A 281 -13.13 -9.65 -14.93
CA ILE A 281 -11.74 -9.65 -14.44
C ILE A 281 -10.92 -8.70 -15.32
N VAL A 282 -10.42 -7.63 -14.71
CA VAL A 282 -9.54 -6.67 -15.38
C VAL A 282 -8.10 -7.21 -15.41
N HIS A 283 -7.42 -7.11 -16.55
CA HIS A 283 -6.02 -7.48 -16.69
C HIS A 283 -5.27 -6.50 -17.61
N ASP A 284 -3.94 -6.46 -17.52
CA ASP A 284 -3.12 -5.61 -18.39
C ASP A 284 -2.74 -6.34 -19.71
N PRO A 285 -2.20 -5.63 -20.72
CA PRO A 285 -1.90 -6.22 -22.03
C PRO A 285 -0.54 -6.93 -22.14
N ARG A 286 0.28 -7.02 -21.08
CA ARG A 286 1.68 -7.50 -21.17
C ARG A 286 1.76 -9.02 -21.36
N LEU A 287 1.00 -9.78 -20.59
CA LEU A 287 0.95 -11.25 -20.62
C LEU A 287 -0.49 -11.70 -20.36
N VAL A 288 -1.14 -12.35 -21.33
CA VAL A 288 -2.61 -12.49 -21.32
C VAL A 288 -3.16 -13.91 -21.45
N TRP A 289 -2.52 -14.82 -22.19
CA TRP A 289 -3.14 -16.10 -22.59
C TRP A 289 -3.58 -16.99 -21.41
N ASN A 290 -2.76 -17.13 -20.37
CA ASN A 290 -3.09 -17.89 -19.16
C ASN A 290 -4.29 -17.27 -18.43
N THR A 291 -4.32 -15.94 -18.32
CA THR A 291 -5.43 -15.22 -17.70
C THR A 291 -6.72 -15.40 -18.49
N LEU A 292 -6.66 -15.28 -19.82
CA LEU A 292 -7.83 -15.47 -20.69
C LEU A 292 -8.39 -16.89 -20.58
N ASP A 293 -7.52 -17.90 -20.65
CA ASP A 293 -7.91 -19.32 -20.56
C ASP A 293 -8.58 -19.64 -19.21
N ILE A 294 -7.99 -19.20 -18.10
CA ILE A 294 -8.57 -19.41 -16.77
C ILE A 294 -9.88 -18.65 -16.61
N VAL A 295 -9.95 -17.38 -17.02
CA VAL A 295 -11.20 -16.60 -16.91
C VAL A 295 -12.32 -17.24 -17.72
N GLU A 296 -12.04 -17.72 -18.94
CA GLU A 296 -13.02 -18.44 -19.77
C GLU A 296 -13.45 -19.76 -19.11
N GLN A 297 -12.50 -20.56 -18.63
CA GLN A 297 -12.75 -21.84 -17.96
C GLN A 297 -13.68 -21.68 -16.74
N TYR A 298 -13.56 -20.59 -15.99
CA TYR A 298 -14.37 -20.29 -14.81
C TYR A 298 -15.56 -19.36 -15.11
N HIS A 299 -15.95 -19.24 -16.39
CA HIS A 299 -17.12 -18.49 -16.84
C HIS A 299 -17.11 -17.00 -16.43
N GLY A 300 -15.94 -16.38 -16.35
CA GLY A 300 -15.79 -14.95 -16.16
C GLY A 300 -15.74 -14.18 -17.48
N VAL A 301 -15.61 -12.86 -17.38
CA VAL A 301 -15.45 -11.97 -18.54
C VAL A 301 -14.13 -11.22 -18.41
N ALA A 302 -13.15 -11.53 -19.25
CA ALA A 302 -11.88 -10.82 -19.27
C ALA A 302 -12.07 -9.41 -19.87
N VAL A 303 -11.50 -8.41 -19.21
CA VAL A 303 -11.50 -7.01 -19.65
C VAL A 303 -10.07 -6.50 -19.62
N GLN A 304 -9.62 -5.93 -20.73
CA GLN A 304 -8.29 -5.33 -20.85
C GLN A 304 -8.34 -3.82 -20.68
#